data_AF-A0A803KVH7-F1
#
_entry.id   AF-A0A803KVH7-F1
#
_cell.length_a   1.000
_cell.length_b   1.000
_cell.length_c   1.000
_cell.angle_alpha   90.00
_cell.angle_beta   90.00
_cell.angle_gamma   90.00
#
_symmetry.space_group_name_H-M   'P 1'
#
loop_
_entity.id
_entity.type
_entity.pdbx_description
1 polymer ?
#
loop_
_entity_poly.entity_id
_entity_poly.type
_entity_poly.pdbx_seq_one_letter_code
_entity_poly.pdbx_strand_id
1 'polypeptide(L)'
;IVNDEGGLAGDIIDFAEFRRRVGNKCSVNDSRAFYEFQERRGRRRAKLNAAAPTIPMELRAEKALDAIYVCCFGKDLIEEEDERLLITILRAVFPSVQQPEIERIVKDKARKVAEGGEEGEFPEEPKPLSKEAIQLQMKDLQFLKQNSNEGT
;
A
#
# COMPACT_ATOMS: atom_id res chain seq x y z
N ILE A 1 -24.10 -3.33 8.66
CA ILE A 1 -24.22 -1.88 8.98
C ILE A 1 -22.79 -1.36 9.11
N VAL A 2 -22.33 -0.57 8.15
CA VAL A 2 -21.11 0.25 8.27
C VAL A 2 -21.63 1.57 8.82
N ASN A 3 -21.16 2.04 9.97
CA ASN A 3 -21.52 3.40 10.38
C ASN A 3 -20.75 4.39 9.51
N ASP A 4 -21.32 5.59 9.34
CA ASP A 4 -20.95 6.62 8.37
C ASP A 4 -19.50 7.14 8.43
N GLU A 5 -18.65 6.56 9.27
CA GLU A 5 -17.25 6.92 9.51
C GLU A 5 -16.24 5.84 9.04
N GLY A 6 -16.73 4.73 8.45
CA GLY A 6 -15.94 3.86 7.57
C GLY A 6 -14.80 3.00 8.19
N GLY A 7 -14.68 2.90 9.52
CA GLY A 7 -13.64 2.08 10.16
C GLY A 7 -13.67 0.60 9.75
N LEU A 8 -12.48 -0.04 9.65
CA LEU A 8 -12.37 -1.49 9.46
C LEU A 8 -12.56 -2.21 10.80
N ALA A 9 -13.62 -3.02 10.90
CA ALA A 9 -13.81 -3.99 11.98
C ALA A 9 -13.86 -3.40 13.41
N GLY A 10 -14.52 -2.26 13.61
CA GLY A 10 -14.84 -1.73 14.95
C GLY A 10 -13.74 -0.90 15.60
N ASP A 11 -12.55 -0.83 15.01
CA ASP A 11 -11.53 0.13 15.43
C ASP A 11 -11.86 1.51 14.84
N ILE A 12 -12.40 2.38 15.69
CA ILE A 12 -12.50 3.81 15.42
C ILE A 12 -11.06 4.32 15.36
N ILE A 13 -10.56 4.63 14.15
CA ILE A 13 -9.30 5.34 14.01
C ILE A 13 -9.58 6.80 14.41
N ASP A 14 -9.32 7.12 15.67
CA ASP A 14 -9.29 8.51 16.14
C ASP A 14 -8.19 9.24 15.35
N PHE A 15 -8.61 10.16 14.49
CA PHE A 15 -7.71 10.86 13.58
C PHE A 15 -6.81 11.87 14.29
N ALA A 16 -7.23 12.39 15.46
CA ALA A 16 -6.38 13.19 16.30
C ALA A 16 -5.26 12.31 16.88
N GLU A 17 -5.58 11.09 17.32
CA GLU A 17 -4.58 10.10 17.75
C GLU A 17 -3.70 9.62 16.58
N PHE A 18 -4.26 9.34 15.40
CA PHE A 18 -3.51 8.94 14.21
C PHE A 18 -2.54 10.06 13.78
N ARG A 19 -3.03 11.31 13.69
CA ARG A 19 -2.20 12.47 13.34
C ARG A 19 -1.16 12.76 14.42
N ARG A 20 -1.49 12.55 15.70
CA ARG A 20 -0.53 12.64 16.81
C ARG A 20 0.57 11.57 16.70
N ARG A 21 0.23 10.34 16.30
CA ARG A 21 1.17 9.20 16.15
C ARG A 21 2.01 9.27 14.88
N VAL A 22 1.43 9.69 13.75
CA VAL A 22 2.10 9.84 12.45
C VAL A 22 2.90 11.16 12.36
N GLY A 23 2.67 12.09 13.29
CA GLY A 23 3.44 13.31 13.44
C GLY A 23 3.08 14.39 12.41
N ASN A 24 3.74 15.55 12.55
CA ASN A 24 3.51 16.82 11.83
C ASN A 24 3.63 16.76 10.29
N LYS A 25 3.81 15.57 9.70
CA LYS A 25 4.00 15.35 8.26
C LYS A 25 2.74 14.85 7.54
N CYS A 26 1.65 14.53 8.23
CA CYS A 26 0.38 14.17 7.58
C CYS A 26 -0.33 15.44 7.10
N SER A 27 -0.24 15.75 5.81
CA SER A 27 -0.90 16.92 5.22
C SER A 27 -2.42 16.68 5.11
N VAL A 28 -3.17 17.77 4.97
CA VAL A 28 -4.63 17.68 4.73
C VAL A 28 -4.93 16.85 3.48
N ASN A 29 -4.07 16.93 2.45
CA ASN A 29 -4.23 16.16 1.23
C ASN A 29 -4.02 14.65 1.46
N ASP A 30 -3.06 14.25 2.30
CA ASP A 30 -2.81 12.84 2.62
C ASP A 30 -4.00 12.25 3.38
N SER A 31 -4.55 13.01 4.33
CA SER A 31 -5.77 12.60 5.04
C SER A 31 -7.00 12.52 4.13
N ARG A 32 -7.15 13.44 3.17
CA ARG A 32 -8.23 13.39 2.17
C ARG A 32 -8.10 12.18 1.24
N ALA A 33 -6.87 11.85 0.83
CA ALA A 33 -6.62 10.67 0.00
C ALA A 33 -7.04 9.37 0.71
N PHE A 34 -6.88 9.29 2.03
CA PHE A 34 -7.39 8.17 2.83
C PHE A 34 -8.91 8.05 2.77
N TYR A 35 -9.66 9.16 2.95
CA TYR A 35 -11.12 9.17 2.83
C TYR A 35 -11.60 8.82 1.42
N GLU A 36 -10.97 9.38 0.38
CA GLU A 36 -11.31 9.02 -1.00
C GLU A 36 -11.04 7.52 -1.27
N PHE A 37 -9.96 6.96 -0.74
CA PHE A 37 -9.64 5.55 -0.87
C PHE A 37 -10.67 4.66 -0.14
N GLN A 38 -11.03 5.03 1.09
CA GLN A 38 -12.04 4.37 1.90
C GLN A 38 -13.42 4.44 1.25
N GLU A 39 -13.81 5.60 0.74
CA GLU A 39 -15.07 5.79 0.02
C GLU A 39 -15.12 4.94 -1.26
N ARG A 40 -14.04 4.96 -2.06
CA ARG A 40 -13.94 4.15 -3.30
C ARG A 40 -13.99 2.65 -3.00
N ARG A 41 -13.33 2.18 -1.93
CA ARG A 41 -13.33 0.76 -1.52
C ARG A 41 -14.64 0.36 -0.83
N GLY A 42 -15.19 1.23 0.01
CA GLY A 42 -16.45 1.07 0.72
C GLY A 42 -17.63 0.96 -0.24
N ARG A 43 -17.70 1.83 -1.26
CA ARG A 43 -18.70 1.75 -2.33
C ARG A 43 -18.57 0.48 -3.18
N ARG A 44 -17.35 -0.06 -3.39
CA ARG A 44 -17.15 -1.35 -4.10
C ARG A 44 -17.54 -2.55 -3.24
N ARG A 45 -17.23 -2.55 -1.95
CA ARG A 45 -17.60 -3.64 -1.00
C ARG A 45 -19.10 -3.65 -0.69
N ALA A 46 -19.73 -2.49 -0.56
CA ALA A 46 -21.17 -2.35 -0.36
C ALA A 46 -21.98 -2.97 -1.52
N LYS A 47 -21.48 -2.87 -2.77
CA LYS A 47 -22.11 -3.50 -3.95
C LYS A 47 -22.02 -5.03 -3.97
N LEU A 48 -21.09 -5.62 -3.22
CA LEU A 48 -20.83 -7.07 -3.22
C LEU A 48 -21.57 -7.81 -2.09
N ASN A 49 -22.22 -7.12 -1.15
CA ASN A 49 -22.86 -7.70 0.04
C ASN A 49 -22.00 -8.74 0.79
N ALA A 50 -20.68 -8.67 0.63
CA ALA A 50 -19.74 -9.61 1.21
C ALA A 50 -19.26 -9.06 2.56
N ALA A 51 -19.29 -9.91 3.60
CA ALA A 51 -18.72 -9.56 4.89
C ALA A 51 -17.24 -9.17 4.73
N ALA A 52 -16.79 -8.20 5.52
CA ALA A 52 -15.38 -7.85 5.56
C ALA A 52 -14.58 -9.08 5.99
N PRO A 53 -13.53 -9.49 5.24
CA PRO A 53 -12.69 -10.60 5.65
C PRO A 53 -12.09 -10.29 7.03
N THR A 54 -12.23 -11.23 7.95
CA THR A 54 -11.62 -11.15 9.28
C THR A 54 -10.16 -11.56 9.10
N ILE A 55 -9.31 -10.59 8.81
CA ILE A 55 -7.86 -10.82 8.66
C ILE A 55 -7.22 -10.74 10.05
N PRO A 56 -6.50 -11.79 10.51
CA PRO A 56 -5.69 -11.78 11.73
C PRO A 56 -4.75 -10.57 11.81
N MET A 57 -4.47 -10.09 13.02
CA MET A 57 -3.71 -8.85 13.21
C MET A 57 -2.24 -9.00 12.79
N GLU A 58 -1.70 -10.21 12.92
CA GLU A 58 -0.35 -10.61 12.51
C GLU A 58 -0.15 -10.39 11.00
N LEU A 59 -1.12 -10.81 10.19
CA LEU A 59 -1.09 -10.62 8.73
C LEU A 59 -1.21 -9.14 8.35
N ARG A 60 -1.91 -8.33 9.17
CA ARG A 60 -1.97 -6.88 8.94
C ARG A 60 -0.64 -6.21 9.28
N ALA A 61 0.03 -6.65 10.34
CA ALA A 61 1.36 -6.17 10.70
C ALA A 61 2.40 -6.52 9.62
N GLU A 62 2.35 -7.76 9.10
CA GLU A 62 3.20 -8.19 7.98
C GLU A 62 2.96 -7.32 6.73
N LYS A 63 1.70 -7.08 6.34
CA LYS A 63 1.40 -6.20 5.20
C LYS A 63 1.75 -4.73 5.42
N ALA A 64 1.69 -4.24 6.65
CA ALA A 64 2.19 -2.91 6.98
C ALA A 64 3.72 -2.84 6.82
N LEU A 65 4.44 -3.88 7.25
CA LEU A 65 5.89 -3.98 7.06
C LEU A 65 6.27 -4.02 5.58
N ASP A 66 5.56 -4.79 4.75
CA ASP A 66 5.78 -4.81 3.29
C ASP A 66 5.66 -3.40 2.69
N ALA A 67 4.64 -2.66 3.08
CA ALA A 67 4.42 -1.29 2.59
C ALA A 67 5.52 -0.33 3.06
N ILE A 68 5.98 -0.44 4.31
CA ILE A 68 7.10 0.36 4.84
C ILE A 68 8.38 0.01 4.06
N TYR A 69 8.64 -1.27 3.83
CA TYR A 69 9.80 -1.73 3.08
C TYR A 69 9.85 -1.13 1.67
N VAL A 70 8.76 -1.29 0.89
CA VAL A 70 8.65 -0.72 -0.45
C VAL A 70 8.83 0.80 -0.45
N CYS A 71 8.22 1.49 0.51
CA CYS A 71 8.22 2.95 0.57
C CYS A 71 9.55 3.55 1.04
N CYS A 72 10.23 2.92 1.98
CA CYS A 72 11.39 3.50 2.67
C CYS A 72 12.73 2.91 2.23
N PHE A 73 12.74 1.65 1.78
CA PHE A 73 13.97 0.94 1.44
C PHE A 73 14.11 0.72 -0.07
N GLY A 74 13.01 0.71 -0.85
CA GLY A 74 13.12 0.73 -2.31
C GLY A 74 13.91 -0.44 -2.93
N LYS A 75 14.02 -1.58 -2.22
CA LYS A 75 14.83 -2.80 -2.48
C LYS A 75 16.18 -2.88 -1.73
N ASP A 76 16.55 -1.87 -0.96
CA ASP A 76 17.75 -1.90 -0.14
C ASP A 76 17.63 -2.90 1.02
N LEU A 77 18.78 -3.32 1.55
CA LEU A 77 18.83 -4.19 2.73
C LEU A 77 18.25 -3.49 3.96
N ILE A 78 17.74 -4.28 4.91
CA ILE A 78 17.33 -3.78 6.23
C ILE A 78 18.52 -3.95 7.17
N GLU A 79 19.07 -2.85 7.68
CA GLU A 79 20.17 -2.87 8.64
C GLU A 79 19.67 -3.18 10.07
N GLU A 80 20.57 -3.54 10.99
CA GLU A 80 20.20 -3.95 12.35
C GLU A 80 19.51 -2.81 13.13
N GLU A 81 19.95 -1.57 12.93
CA GLU A 81 19.32 -0.37 13.49
C GLU A 81 17.88 -0.21 13.01
N ASP A 82 17.64 -0.45 11.71
CA ASP A 82 16.33 -0.37 11.09
C ASP A 82 15.40 -1.47 11.60
N GLU A 83 15.90 -2.70 11.79
CA GLU A 83 15.13 -3.79 12.40
C GLU A 83 14.59 -3.38 13.79
N ARG A 84 15.45 -2.80 14.64
CA ARG A 84 15.08 -2.35 15.99
C ARG A 84 14.01 -1.26 15.94
N LEU A 85 14.14 -0.32 14.99
CA LEU A 85 13.17 0.74 14.79
C LEU A 85 11.83 0.19 14.29
N LEU A 86 11.85 -0.72 13.31
CA LEU A 86 10.67 -1.36 12.75
C LEU A 86 9.92 -2.18 13.81
N ILE A 87 10.63 -2.94 14.64
CA ILE A 87 10.03 -3.67 15.78
C ILE A 87 9.33 -2.69 16.72
N THR A 88 9.97 -1.57 17.05
CA THR A 88 9.39 -0.54 17.95
C THR A 88 8.12 0.07 17.36
N ILE A 89 8.16 0.45 16.07
CA ILE A 89 7.01 1.04 15.37
C ILE A 89 5.86 0.04 15.31
N LEU A 90 6.10 -1.19 14.85
CA LEU A 90 5.06 -2.18 14.67
C LEU A 90 4.43 -2.61 15.99
N ARG A 91 5.19 -2.71 17.08
CA ARG A 91 4.63 -2.95 18.42
C ARG A 91 3.71 -1.83 18.88
N ALA A 92 4.07 -0.58 18.60
CA ALA A 92 3.25 0.57 18.97
C ALA A 92 1.95 0.65 18.16
N VAL A 93 2.00 0.27 16.88
CA VAL A 93 0.84 0.29 15.97
C VAL A 93 -0.06 -0.93 16.16
N PHE A 94 0.51 -2.09 16.48
CA PHE A 94 -0.20 -3.37 16.65
C PHE A 94 -0.05 -3.94 18.07
N PRO A 95 -0.58 -3.26 19.10
CA PRO A 95 -0.38 -3.65 20.50
C PRO A 95 -1.01 -4.99 20.87
N SER A 96 -1.95 -5.50 20.05
CA SER A 96 -2.58 -6.82 20.24
C SER A 96 -1.77 -7.98 19.66
N VAL A 97 -0.75 -7.70 18.84
CA VAL A 97 0.16 -8.73 18.33
C VAL A 97 1.27 -8.95 19.37
N GLN A 98 1.58 -10.22 19.64
CA GLN A 98 2.59 -10.55 20.64
C GLN A 98 3.98 -10.07 20.21
N GLN A 99 4.78 -9.60 21.16
CA GLN A 99 6.14 -9.11 20.87
C GLN A 99 7.01 -10.13 20.09
N PRO A 100 7.08 -11.43 20.47
CA PRO A 100 7.87 -12.40 19.72
C PRO A 100 7.41 -12.56 18.27
N GLU A 101 6.12 -12.36 18.01
CA GLU A 101 5.55 -12.44 16.67
C GLU A 101 5.99 -11.24 15.81
N ILE A 102 5.96 -10.03 16.36
CA ILE A 102 6.49 -8.83 15.66
C ILE A 102 7.99 -8.99 15.36
N GLU A 103 8.77 -9.45 16.34
CA GLU A 103 10.20 -9.70 16.13
C GLU A 103 10.46 -10.75 15.04
N ARG A 104 9.65 -11.81 15.01
CA ARG A 104 9.73 -12.84 13.96
C ARG A 104 9.43 -12.25 12.59
N ILE A 105 8.34 -11.48 12.46
CA ILE A 105 7.93 -10.86 11.19
C ILE A 105 9.04 -9.96 10.62
N VAL A 106 9.64 -9.10 11.45
CA VAL A 106 10.71 -8.18 11.02
C VAL A 106 11.97 -8.94 10.62
N LYS A 107 12.42 -9.89 11.44
CA LYS A 107 13.63 -10.69 11.16
C LYS A 107 13.47 -11.58 9.93
N ASP A 108 12.29 -12.16 9.74
CA ASP A 108 11.98 -12.95 8.56
C ASP A 108 12.02 -12.11 7.29
N LYS A 109 11.51 -10.87 7.33
CA LYS A 109 11.60 -9.93 6.21
C LYS A 109 13.05 -9.54 5.92
N ALA A 110 13.81 -9.11 6.93
CA ALA A 110 15.22 -8.72 6.76
C ALA A 110 16.05 -9.87 6.15
N ARG A 111 15.86 -11.10 6.63
CA ARG A 111 16.48 -12.30 6.06
C ARG A 111 16.08 -12.53 4.60
N LYS A 112 14.79 -12.50 4.28
CA LYS A 112 14.29 -12.70 2.89
C LYS A 112 14.87 -11.66 1.93
N VAL A 113 14.97 -10.40 2.38
CA VAL A 113 15.56 -9.31 1.60
C VAL A 113 17.05 -9.54 1.38
N ALA A 114 17.80 -9.94 2.41
CA ALA A 114 19.23 -10.25 2.30
C ALA A 114 19.51 -11.44 1.37
N GLU A 115 18.61 -12.42 1.31
CA GLU A 115 18.70 -13.58 0.41
C GLU A 115 18.28 -13.27 -1.04
N GLY A 116 17.81 -12.05 -1.33
CA GLY A 116 17.34 -11.64 -2.66
C GLY A 116 15.95 -12.18 -3.02
N GLY A 117 15.18 -12.67 -2.04
CA GLY A 117 13.91 -13.37 -2.25
C GLY A 117 12.67 -12.49 -2.54
N GLU A 118 12.81 -11.17 -2.64
CA GLU A 118 11.69 -10.24 -2.84
C GLU A 118 11.59 -9.70 -4.28
N GLU A 119 11.57 -10.59 -5.27
CA GLU A 119 11.41 -10.20 -6.68
C GLU A 119 9.94 -9.86 -7.06
N GLY A 120 8.95 -10.20 -6.22
CA GLY A 120 7.53 -10.19 -6.59
C GLY A 120 6.65 -9.02 -6.10
N GLU A 121 7.12 -8.17 -5.17
CA GLU A 121 6.25 -7.17 -4.50
C GLU A 121 6.47 -5.73 -5.00
N PHE A 122 7.52 -5.48 -5.79
CA PHE A 122 7.74 -4.16 -6.41
C PHE A 122 6.97 -4.07 -7.73
N PRO A 123 6.37 -2.90 -8.05
CA PRO A 123 5.85 -2.66 -9.39
C PRO A 123 6.99 -2.94 -10.40
N GLU A 124 6.79 -3.91 -11.29
CA GLU A 124 7.68 -4.06 -12.45
C GLU A 124 7.75 -2.69 -13.14
N GLU A 125 8.96 -2.22 -13.46
CA GLU A 125 9.07 -1.10 -14.41
C GLU A 125 8.23 -1.45 -15.64
N PRO A 126 7.40 -0.52 -16.15
CA PRO A 126 6.54 -0.80 -17.27
C PRO A 126 7.41 -1.33 -18.41
N LYS A 127 7.20 -2.60 -18.77
CA LYS A 127 8.00 -3.28 -19.80
C LYS A 127 8.06 -2.37 -21.03
N PRO A 128 9.25 -2.02 -21.52
CA PRO A 128 9.36 -1.20 -22.72
C PRO A 128 8.60 -1.92 -23.84
N LEU A 129 7.67 -1.20 -24.46
CA LEU A 129 6.85 -1.74 -25.53
C LEU A 129 7.74 -2.35 -26.61
N SER A 130 7.34 -3.49 -27.16
CA SER A 130 8.05 -4.07 -28.30
C SER A 130 8.06 -3.06 -29.45
N LYS A 131 9.08 -3.12 -30.31
CA LYS A 131 9.20 -2.22 -31.47
C LYS A 131 7.93 -2.24 -32.35
N GLU A 132 7.29 -3.40 -32.43
CA GLU A 132 6.03 -3.63 -33.14
C GLU A 132 4.85 -2.91 -32.47
N ALA A 133 4.73 -3.00 -31.14
CA ALA A 133 3.69 -2.30 -30.39
C ALA A 133 3.86 -0.78 -30.47
N ILE A 134 5.10 -0.27 -30.43
CA ILE A 134 5.41 1.15 -30.62
C ILE A 134 4.98 1.61 -32.02
N GLN A 135 5.30 0.85 -33.07
CA GLN A 135 4.90 1.20 -34.44
C GLN A 135 3.40 1.20 -34.63
N LEU A 136 2.70 0.21 -34.07
CA LEU A 136 1.23 0.15 -34.15
C LEU A 136 0.60 1.36 -33.44
N GLN A 137 1.12 1.75 -32.28
CA GLN A 137 0.64 2.89 -31.52
C GLN A 137 0.92 4.23 -32.23
N MET A 138 2.07 4.37 -32.89
CA MET A 138 2.35 5.54 -33.73
C MET A 138 1.43 5.62 -34.95
N LYS A 139 1.04 4.46 -35.52
CA LYS A 139 0.10 4.39 -36.64
C LYS A 139 -1.32 4.77 -36.21
N ASP A 140 -1.79 4.27 -35.07
CA ASP A 140 -3.09 4.65 -34.50
C ASP A 140 -3.14 6.13 -34.15
N LEU A 141 -2.06 6.69 -33.59
CA LEU A 141 -1.97 8.12 -33.31
C LEU A 141 -2.03 8.97 -34.59
N GLN A 142 -1.44 8.51 -35.68
CA GLN A 142 -1.54 9.19 -36.98
C GLN A 142 -2.97 9.13 -37.54
N PHE A 143 -3.64 7.98 -37.41
CA PHE A 143 -5.03 7.81 -37.84
C PHE A 143 -5.99 8.72 -37.06
N LEU A 144 -5.82 8.82 -35.74
CA LEU A 144 -6.61 9.74 -34.90
C LEU A 144 -6.38 11.21 -35.27
N LYS A 145 -5.14 11.60 -35.59
CA LYS A 145 -4.82 12.97 -36.05
C LYS A 145 -5.42 13.29 -37.41
N GLN A 146 -5.43 12.34 -38.35
CA GLN A 146 -6.06 12.52 -39.66
C GLN A 146 -7.57 12.68 -39.53
N ASN A 147 -8.23 11.83 -38.74
CA ASN A 147 -9.68 11.92 -38.52
C ASN A 147 -10.09 13.19 -37.75
N SER A 148 -9.20 13.77 -36.95
CA SER A 148 -9.47 15.04 -36.26
C SER A 148 -9.33 16.26 -37.18
N ASN A 149 -8.65 16.12 -38.32
CA ASN A 149 -8.43 17.21 -39.29
C ASN A 149 -9.40 17.18 -40.49
N GLU A 150 -10.22 16.12 -40.64
CA GLU A 150 -11.25 16.02 -41.68
C GLU A 150 -12.66 16.45 -41.18
N GLY A 151 -12.73 16.99 -39.96
CA GLY A 151 -13.97 17.43 -39.30
C GLY A 151 -14.17 18.94 -39.20
N THR A 152 -13.71 19.73 -40.18
CA THR A 152 -14.06 21.16 -40.36
C THR A 152 -14.34 21.48 -41.80
#